data_AF-A0A378SUA9-F1
#
_entry.id   AF-A0A378SUA9-F1
#
_cell.length_a   1.000
_cell.length_b   1.000
_cell.length_c   1.000
_cell.angle_alpha   90.00
_cell.angle_beta   90.00
_cell.angle_gamma   90.00
#
_symmetry.space_group_name_H-M   'P 1'
#
loop_
_entity.id
_entity.type
_entity.pdbx_description
1 polymer ?
#
loop_
_entity_poly.entity_id
_entity_poly.type
_entity_poly.pdbx_seq_one_letter_code
_entity_poly.pdbx_strand_id
1 'polypeptide(L)'
;MFWQQVYPDTFGTQFRPVDELVSYDSLDPSSPEVCGVDTYDMPNAMWCAPLFSDKEYIAWDRGFLVPTGQQYFGDSAIAALIAHEYGHAVQSSADLVGFFTETIVKEQQADCFAGAYSRWVAEGKSPRFTLSTGEGLNRVLAGAISSADPVWSERESEMVEEGHGTALDRTRAFQQGFTDGTASCAAIDLAVIEQQRGDLPILLQRDSTGGTQSGELPLDESTLSTLMELLDQIHRPPSPPGLSFDTESCPEGPASPPASYCASTNTIVVDLPGLQAMSVPARREDYSLPQGDNSGLSIVTSRYAMSLQHARGRPLDAPSTALLTACLTGVAQGAMAEPLDLPSGNTLQLAAGDIDEAIGGLLTNGLVAGTIDGLTVPAGFTRIEAFRAGLAGSEQTCLQQY
;
A
#
# COMPACT_ATOMS: atom_id res chain seq x y z
N MET A 1 -27.80 11.82 1.44
CA MET A 1 -26.59 11.34 0.73
C MET A 1 -25.38 11.62 1.62
N PHE A 2 -24.25 10.92 1.46
CA PHE A 2 -23.06 11.05 2.32
C PHE A 2 -22.65 12.52 2.57
N TRP A 3 -22.24 13.24 1.53
CA TRP A 3 -21.76 14.62 1.66
C TRP A 3 -22.79 15.61 2.21
N GLN A 4 -24.09 15.44 1.89
CA GLN A 4 -25.16 16.25 2.49
C GLN A 4 -25.21 16.13 4.02
N GLN A 5 -24.74 15.01 4.58
CA GLN A 5 -24.68 14.78 6.03
C GLN A 5 -23.38 15.30 6.63
N VAL A 6 -22.23 14.97 6.04
CA VAL A 6 -20.92 15.19 6.70
C VAL A 6 -20.29 16.55 6.39
N TYR A 7 -20.59 17.13 5.23
CA TYR A 7 -19.94 18.36 4.77
C TYR A 7 -20.23 19.57 5.68
N PRO A 8 -21.48 19.82 6.15
CA PRO A 8 -21.74 20.92 7.08
C PRO A 8 -21.02 20.77 8.41
N ASP A 9 -20.90 19.54 8.92
CA ASP A 9 -20.23 19.26 10.18
C ASP A 9 -18.71 19.45 10.06
N THR A 10 -18.14 19.15 8.90
CA THR A 10 -16.69 19.21 8.66
C THR A 10 -16.24 20.62 8.27
N PHE A 11 -16.99 21.31 7.40
CA PHE A 11 -16.56 22.57 6.77
C PHE A 11 -17.42 23.78 7.16
N GLY A 12 -18.45 23.61 7.98
CA GLY A 12 -19.30 24.70 8.47
C GLY A 12 -20.19 25.36 7.41
N THR A 13 -20.25 24.82 6.19
CA THR A 13 -21.03 25.35 5.06
C THR A 13 -21.94 24.27 4.46
N GLN A 14 -22.94 24.66 3.68
CA GLN A 14 -23.85 23.69 3.08
C GLN A 14 -23.19 23.00 1.88
N PHE A 15 -23.38 21.69 1.78
CA PHE A 15 -22.92 20.93 0.63
C PHE A 15 -23.63 21.35 -0.65
N ARG A 16 -22.84 21.63 -1.70
CA ARG A 16 -23.33 21.75 -3.07
C ARG A 16 -22.77 20.57 -3.88
N PRO A 17 -23.63 19.75 -4.51
CA PRO A 17 -23.15 18.69 -5.39
C PRO A 17 -22.53 19.27 -6.66
N VAL A 18 -21.64 18.50 -7.29
CA VAL A 18 -21.14 18.78 -8.65
C VAL A 18 -22.32 18.95 -9.63
N ASP A 19 -22.12 19.78 -10.64
CA ASP A 19 -23.20 20.18 -11.56
C ASP A 19 -23.56 19.03 -12.52
N GLU A 20 -22.56 18.29 -13.02
CA GLU A 20 -22.76 17.23 -14.01
C GLU A 20 -21.87 15.99 -13.77
N LEU A 21 -22.28 14.87 -14.36
CA LEU A 21 -21.56 13.61 -14.39
C LEU A 21 -21.44 13.18 -15.86
N VAL A 22 -20.22 12.96 -16.34
CA VAL A 22 -19.94 12.74 -17.77
C VAL A 22 -19.27 11.39 -17.96
N SER A 23 -19.86 10.51 -18.78
CA SER A 23 -19.18 9.29 -19.22
C SER A 23 -18.65 9.47 -20.64
N TYR A 24 -17.38 9.17 -20.89
CA TYR A 24 -16.79 9.15 -22.22
C TYR A 24 -16.30 7.74 -22.57
N ASP A 25 -15.83 7.53 -23.81
CA ASP A 25 -15.37 6.22 -24.29
C ASP A 25 -13.97 6.34 -24.90
N SER A 26 -12.95 5.94 -24.14
CA SER A 26 -11.55 6.07 -24.58
C SER A 26 -11.20 5.23 -25.81
N LEU A 27 -12.04 4.25 -26.16
CA LEU A 27 -11.85 3.37 -27.32
C LEU A 27 -12.50 3.90 -28.60
N ASP A 28 -13.28 4.98 -28.51
CA ASP A 28 -13.96 5.61 -29.65
C ASP A 28 -13.14 6.81 -30.17
N PRO A 29 -12.59 6.78 -31.39
CA PRO A 29 -11.90 7.92 -32.00
C PRO A 29 -12.76 9.18 -32.18
N SER A 30 -14.08 9.07 -31.98
CA SER A 30 -15.04 10.18 -31.98
C SER A 30 -15.49 10.60 -30.59
N SER A 31 -14.86 10.08 -29.53
CA SER A 31 -15.13 10.49 -28.15
C SER A 31 -14.95 12.00 -27.98
N PRO A 32 -15.87 12.68 -27.25
CA PRO A 32 -15.82 14.13 -27.13
C PRO A 32 -14.60 14.59 -26.32
N GLU A 33 -14.16 15.83 -26.52
CA GLU A 33 -13.28 16.50 -25.57
C GLU A 33 -14.00 16.64 -24.23
N VAL A 34 -13.33 16.26 -23.15
CA VAL A 34 -13.85 16.36 -21.79
C VAL A 34 -12.75 16.98 -20.95
N CYS A 35 -13.07 18.07 -20.24
CA CYS A 35 -12.11 18.77 -19.36
C CYS A 35 -10.96 19.45 -20.09
N GLY A 36 -11.21 19.91 -21.32
CA GLY A 36 -10.20 20.55 -22.15
C GLY A 36 -9.18 19.58 -22.73
N VAL A 37 -9.42 18.26 -22.65
CA VAL A 37 -8.52 17.23 -23.17
C VAL A 37 -9.23 16.24 -24.09
N ASP A 38 -8.52 15.77 -25.13
CA ASP A 38 -8.99 14.71 -26.02
C ASP A 38 -9.09 13.41 -25.22
N THR A 39 -10.23 12.73 -25.32
CA THR A 39 -10.50 11.54 -24.51
C THR A 39 -10.25 10.22 -25.23
N TYR A 40 -9.99 10.24 -26.53
CA TYR A 40 -9.55 9.04 -27.24
C TYR A 40 -8.13 8.64 -26.79
N ASP A 41 -7.90 7.33 -26.58
CA ASP A 41 -6.66 6.78 -26.01
C ASP A 41 -6.32 7.31 -24.59
N MET A 42 -7.33 7.82 -23.85
CA MET A 42 -7.17 8.31 -22.48
C MET A 42 -8.08 7.56 -21.48
N PRO A 43 -7.74 6.33 -21.08
CA PRO A 43 -8.49 5.61 -20.06
C PRO A 43 -8.30 6.24 -18.67
N ASN A 44 -9.21 7.11 -18.24
CA ASN A 44 -9.07 7.85 -16.98
C ASN A 44 -10.41 8.19 -16.30
N ALA A 45 -10.34 8.61 -15.03
CA ALA A 45 -11.38 9.36 -14.33
C ALA A 45 -10.79 10.71 -13.91
N MET A 46 -11.63 11.73 -13.82
CA MET A 46 -11.17 13.08 -13.52
C MET A 46 -12.26 13.96 -12.93
N TRP A 47 -11.88 14.76 -11.95
CA TRP A 47 -12.60 15.96 -11.57
C TRP A 47 -12.13 17.17 -12.39
N CYS A 48 -13.09 17.94 -12.88
CA CYS A 48 -12.81 19.01 -13.84
C CYS A 48 -13.12 20.37 -13.25
N ALA A 49 -12.03 21.08 -12.98
CA ALA A 49 -12.09 22.40 -12.37
C ALA A 49 -12.84 23.40 -13.26
N PRO A 50 -13.50 24.41 -12.66
CA PRO A 50 -14.18 25.49 -13.40
C PRO A 50 -13.26 26.36 -14.28
N LEU A 51 -11.94 26.14 -14.25
CA LEU A 51 -11.00 26.81 -15.16
C LEU A 51 -11.14 26.31 -16.62
N PHE A 52 -11.70 25.12 -16.80
CA PHE A 52 -11.86 24.48 -18.12
C PHE A 52 -13.35 24.36 -18.53
N SER A 53 -14.28 24.84 -17.70
CA SER A 53 -15.73 24.77 -17.91
C SER A 53 -16.49 25.74 -17.00
N ASP A 54 -17.64 26.27 -17.44
CA ASP A 54 -18.55 27.07 -16.60
C ASP A 54 -19.25 26.25 -15.48
N LYS A 55 -19.01 24.94 -15.44
CA LYS A 55 -19.61 23.95 -14.53
C LYS A 55 -18.56 23.01 -13.97
N GLU A 56 -18.75 22.60 -12.72
CA GLU A 56 -17.97 21.56 -12.07
C GLU A 56 -18.55 20.18 -12.38
N TYR A 57 -17.75 19.26 -12.91
CA TYR A 57 -18.23 17.91 -13.21
C TYR A 57 -17.14 16.85 -13.01
N ILE A 58 -17.60 15.62 -12.81
CA ILE A 58 -16.77 14.42 -12.72
C ILE A 58 -16.96 13.62 -14.00
N ALA A 59 -15.85 13.20 -14.60
CA ALA A 59 -15.84 12.39 -15.81
C ALA A 59 -15.16 11.03 -15.59
N TRP A 60 -15.61 10.01 -16.33
CA TRP A 60 -14.96 8.69 -16.33
C TRP A 60 -15.06 7.99 -17.68
N ASP A 61 -14.03 7.21 -17.99
CA ASP A 61 -14.00 6.33 -19.14
C ASP A 61 -14.84 5.07 -18.90
N ARG A 62 -15.90 4.90 -19.71
CA ARG A 62 -16.78 3.73 -19.71
C ARG A 62 -16.30 2.61 -20.63
N GLY A 63 -15.38 2.91 -21.55
CA GLY A 63 -14.91 1.99 -22.59
C GLY A 63 -13.85 1.03 -22.08
N PHE A 64 -12.85 1.54 -21.36
CA PHE A 64 -11.71 0.75 -20.89
C PHE A 64 -11.55 0.76 -19.37
N LEU A 65 -11.49 1.92 -18.73
CA LEU A 65 -11.18 2.04 -17.29
C LEU A 65 -12.21 1.32 -16.41
N VAL A 66 -13.50 1.66 -16.56
CA VAL A 66 -14.55 1.06 -15.72
C VAL A 66 -14.64 -0.46 -15.92
N PRO A 67 -14.72 -1.00 -17.16
CA PRO A 67 -14.73 -2.45 -17.36
C PRO A 67 -13.50 -3.16 -16.79
N THR A 68 -12.31 -2.59 -16.97
CA THR A 68 -11.05 -3.15 -16.45
C THR A 68 -11.04 -3.16 -14.93
N GLY A 69 -11.39 -2.03 -14.30
CA GLY A 69 -11.47 -1.94 -12.84
C GLY A 69 -12.53 -2.88 -12.25
N GLN A 70 -13.68 -3.06 -12.91
CA GLN A 70 -14.67 -4.05 -12.50
C GLN A 70 -14.15 -5.49 -12.62
N GLN A 71 -13.41 -5.81 -13.69
CA GLN A 71 -12.86 -7.13 -13.92
C GLN A 71 -11.85 -7.53 -12.83
N TYR A 72 -10.92 -6.63 -12.49
CA TYR A 72 -9.83 -6.94 -11.56
C TYR A 72 -10.16 -6.63 -10.10
N PHE A 73 -10.96 -5.60 -9.84
CA PHE A 73 -11.20 -5.06 -8.50
C PHE A 73 -12.70 -4.94 -8.15
N GLY A 74 -13.62 -5.28 -9.07
CA GLY A 74 -15.05 -5.28 -8.81
C GLY A 74 -15.67 -3.89 -8.63
N ASP A 75 -17.00 -3.86 -8.50
CA ASP A 75 -17.79 -2.63 -8.52
C ASP A 75 -17.46 -1.66 -7.37
N SER A 76 -17.05 -2.19 -6.22
CA SER A 76 -16.69 -1.36 -5.06
C SER A 76 -15.47 -0.49 -5.33
N ALA A 77 -14.49 -0.98 -6.10
CA ALA A 77 -13.32 -0.20 -6.47
C ALA A 77 -13.68 0.95 -7.42
N ILE A 78 -14.62 0.73 -8.36
CA ILE A 78 -15.14 1.82 -9.21
C ILE A 78 -15.89 2.86 -8.37
N ALA A 79 -16.70 2.43 -7.39
CA ALA A 79 -17.38 3.37 -6.51
C ALA A 79 -16.39 4.20 -5.66
N ALA A 80 -15.27 3.60 -5.25
CA ALA A 80 -14.20 4.30 -4.54
C ALA A 80 -13.41 5.24 -5.45
N LEU A 81 -13.14 4.86 -6.70
CA LEU A 81 -12.55 5.73 -7.72
C LEU A 81 -13.41 6.98 -7.94
N ILE A 82 -14.72 6.82 -8.14
CA ILE A 82 -15.61 7.98 -8.27
C ILE A 82 -15.68 8.80 -6.97
N ALA A 83 -15.55 8.16 -5.80
CA ALA A 83 -15.48 8.86 -4.52
C ALA A 83 -14.19 9.68 -4.37
N HIS A 84 -13.07 9.20 -4.94
CA HIS A 84 -11.80 9.93 -5.03
C HIS A 84 -11.98 11.18 -5.90
N GLU A 85 -12.55 11.07 -7.10
CA GLU A 85 -12.85 12.25 -7.94
C GLU A 85 -13.77 13.25 -7.25
N TYR A 86 -14.75 12.74 -6.49
CA TYR A 86 -15.61 13.60 -5.67
C TYR A 86 -14.84 14.27 -4.52
N GLY A 87 -13.74 13.66 -4.06
CA GLY A 87 -12.80 14.24 -3.11
C GLY A 87 -12.20 15.54 -3.65
N HIS A 88 -11.78 15.59 -4.91
CA HIS A 88 -11.31 16.84 -5.54
C HIS A 88 -12.38 17.92 -5.59
N ALA A 89 -13.63 17.54 -5.90
CA ALA A 89 -14.75 18.48 -5.84
C ALA A 89 -14.96 19.06 -4.44
N VAL A 90 -14.84 18.22 -3.41
CA VAL A 90 -14.93 18.65 -2.01
C VAL A 90 -13.78 19.58 -1.63
N GLN A 91 -12.55 19.29 -2.07
CA GLN A 91 -11.40 20.16 -1.83
C GLN A 91 -11.60 21.55 -2.42
N SER A 92 -12.08 21.63 -3.66
CA SER A 92 -12.32 22.90 -4.33
C SER A 92 -13.47 23.68 -3.68
N SER A 93 -14.60 23.01 -3.39
CA SER A 93 -15.77 23.66 -2.78
C SER A 93 -15.55 24.08 -1.32
N ALA A 94 -14.65 23.41 -0.60
CA ALA A 94 -14.28 23.72 0.78
C ALA A 94 -13.04 24.63 0.90
N ASP A 95 -12.48 25.10 -0.22
CA ASP A 95 -11.29 25.97 -0.26
C ASP A 95 -10.07 25.37 0.48
N LEU A 96 -9.90 24.04 0.38
CA LEU A 96 -8.79 23.31 1.03
C LEU A 96 -7.50 23.40 0.23
N VAL A 97 -7.60 23.56 -1.09
CA VAL A 97 -6.48 23.49 -2.02
C VAL A 97 -6.56 24.65 -3.03
N GLY A 98 -5.39 25.13 -3.46
CA GLY A 98 -5.29 26.21 -4.43
C GLY A 98 -4.24 25.96 -5.51
N PHE A 99 -3.92 27.01 -6.25
CA PHE A 99 -2.95 26.97 -7.34
C PHE A 99 -1.55 26.51 -6.89
N PHE A 100 -1.14 26.88 -5.67
CA PHE A 100 0.17 26.54 -5.11
C PHE A 100 0.18 25.27 -4.26
N THR A 101 -0.96 24.58 -4.12
CA THR A 101 -0.99 23.31 -3.39
C THR A 101 -0.41 22.22 -4.28
N GLU A 102 0.57 21.49 -3.75
CA GLU A 102 1.24 20.37 -4.38
C GLU A 102 0.23 19.28 -4.78
N THR A 103 0.45 18.65 -5.93
CA THR A 103 -0.48 17.65 -6.49
C THR A 103 -0.67 16.48 -5.53
N ILE A 104 0.41 15.99 -4.91
CA ILE A 104 0.36 14.91 -3.92
C ILE A 104 -0.55 15.22 -2.72
N VAL A 105 -0.66 16.48 -2.29
CA VAL A 105 -1.59 16.88 -1.21
C VAL A 105 -3.04 16.74 -1.68
N LYS A 106 -3.34 17.20 -2.89
CA LYS A 106 -4.68 17.07 -3.50
C LYS A 106 -5.07 15.59 -3.64
N GLU A 107 -4.15 14.77 -4.11
CA GLU A 107 -4.36 13.33 -4.30
C GLU A 107 -4.58 12.59 -2.96
N GLN A 108 -3.74 12.82 -1.95
CA GLN A 108 -3.91 12.17 -0.65
C GLN A 108 -5.17 12.65 0.10
N GLN A 109 -5.55 13.91 -0.02
CA GLN A 109 -6.83 14.37 0.50
C GLN A 109 -8.01 13.65 -0.20
N ALA A 110 -7.93 13.42 -1.51
CA ALA A 110 -8.99 12.76 -2.29
C ALA A 110 -9.12 11.27 -1.93
N ASP A 111 -8.00 10.55 -1.82
CA ASP A 111 -7.97 9.17 -1.32
C ASP A 111 -8.53 9.06 0.10
N CYS A 112 -8.21 10.01 0.97
CA CYS A 112 -8.77 10.07 2.32
C CYS A 112 -10.29 10.27 2.30
N PHE A 113 -10.80 11.22 1.51
CA PHE A 113 -12.24 11.41 1.40
C PHE A 113 -12.96 10.17 0.81
N ALA A 114 -12.34 9.47 -0.14
CA ALA A 114 -12.84 8.19 -0.65
C ALA A 114 -12.89 7.12 0.45
N GLY A 115 -11.90 7.08 1.34
CA GLY A 115 -11.88 6.24 2.53
C GLY A 115 -13.06 6.53 3.48
N ALA A 116 -13.30 7.80 3.78
CA ALA A 116 -14.39 8.23 4.66
C ALA A 116 -15.77 7.86 4.07
N TYR A 117 -15.95 8.05 2.76
CA TYR A 117 -17.14 7.59 2.05
C TYR A 117 -17.29 6.07 2.12
N SER A 118 -16.21 5.33 1.88
CA SER A 118 -16.21 3.87 1.89
C SER A 118 -16.62 3.31 3.26
N ARG A 119 -16.19 3.92 4.37
CA ARG A 119 -16.69 3.58 5.70
C ARG A 119 -18.20 3.76 5.83
N TRP A 120 -18.74 4.90 5.37
CA TRP A 120 -20.19 5.14 5.43
C TRP A 120 -20.98 4.08 4.67
N VAL A 121 -20.45 3.57 3.55
CA VAL A 121 -21.05 2.44 2.82
C VAL A 121 -20.91 1.12 3.59
N ALA A 122 -19.73 0.83 4.17
CA ALA A 122 -19.50 -0.36 4.98
C ALA A 122 -20.39 -0.42 6.24
N GLU A 123 -20.76 0.75 6.78
CA GLU A 123 -21.73 0.89 7.88
C GLU A 123 -23.20 0.68 7.44
N GLY A 124 -23.44 0.31 6.17
CA GLY A 124 -24.78 -0.02 5.65
C GLY A 124 -25.67 1.19 5.39
N LYS A 125 -25.10 2.40 5.36
CA LYS A 125 -25.87 3.64 5.17
C LYS A 125 -26.18 3.93 3.70
N SER A 126 -25.46 3.30 2.77
CA SER A 126 -25.69 3.44 1.33
C SER A 126 -26.90 2.63 0.84
N PRO A 127 -27.86 3.25 0.14
CA PRO A 127 -28.96 2.51 -0.49
C PRO A 127 -28.58 1.90 -1.85
N ARG A 128 -27.34 2.10 -2.33
CA ARG A 128 -26.92 1.73 -3.69
C ARG A 128 -26.06 0.46 -3.74
N PHE A 129 -25.19 0.25 -2.78
CA PHE A 129 -24.34 -0.93 -2.68
C PHE A 129 -23.87 -1.13 -1.24
N THR A 130 -23.34 -2.32 -0.96
CA THR A 130 -22.74 -2.68 0.32
C THR A 130 -21.24 -2.91 0.14
N LEU A 131 -20.45 -2.53 1.13
CA LEU A 131 -19.01 -2.80 1.16
C LEU A 131 -18.67 -3.71 2.34
N SER A 132 -18.09 -4.88 2.10
CA SER A 132 -17.57 -5.72 3.18
C SER A 132 -16.18 -5.21 3.60
N THR A 133 -15.90 -5.22 4.91
CA THR A 133 -14.60 -4.80 5.47
C THR A 133 -13.47 -5.83 5.28
N GLY A 134 -13.80 -7.00 4.71
CA GLY A 134 -12.83 -7.99 4.24
C GLY A 134 -12.59 -7.85 2.75
N GLU A 135 -13.20 -8.74 1.95
CA GLU A 135 -13.01 -8.81 0.50
C GLU A 135 -13.26 -7.49 -0.22
N GLY A 136 -14.38 -6.80 0.06
CA GLY A 136 -14.76 -5.58 -0.65
C GLY A 136 -13.72 -4.47 -0.47
N LEU A 137 -13.31 -4.23 0.78
CA LEU A 137 -12.29 -3.25 1.12
C LEU A 137 -10.91 -3.62 0.57
N ASN A 138 -10.55 -4.92 0.55
CA ASN A 138 -9.31 -5.38 -0.08
C ASN A 138 -9.28 -5.04 -1.57
N ARG A 139 -10.40 -5.20 -2.26
CA ARG A 139 -10.49 -4.87 -3.68
C ARG A 139 -10.41 -3.36 -3.94
N VAL A 140 -11.00 -2.54 -3.07
CA VAL A 140 -10.85 -1.07 -3.13
C VAL A 140 -9.38 -0.68 -2.98
N LEU A 141 -8.69 -1.21 -1.97
CA LEU A 141 -7.27 -0.94 -1.77
C LEU A 141 -6.41 -1.45 -2.93
N ALA A 142 -6.72 -2.62 -3.48
CA ALA A 142 -6.04 -3.16 -4.65
C ALA A 142 -6.19 -2.22 -5.87
N GLY A 143 -7.38 -1.67 -6.09
CA GLY A 143 -7.61 -0.65 -7.11
C GLY A 143 -6.74 0.59 -6.89
N ALA A 144 -6.72 1.14 -5.66
CA ALA A 144 -5.88 2.30 -5.33
C ALA A 144 -4.38 2.02 -5.54
N ILE A 145 -3.88 0.87 -5.09
CA ILE A 145 -2.48 0.47 -5.26
C ILE A 145 -2.13 0.29 -6.74
N SER A 146 -3.02 -0.29 -7.54
CA SER A 146 -2.77 -0.50 -8.97
C SER A 146 -2.63 0.81 -9.76
N SER A 147 -3.14 1.92 -9.23
CA SER A 147 -3.00 3.25 -9.83
C SER A 147 -1.98 4.13 -9.10
N ALA A 148 -1.13 3.55 -8.23
CA ALA A 148 0.01 4.26 -7.67
C ALA A 148 0.98 4.71 -8.77
N ASP A 149 1.79 5.72 -8.46
CA ASP A 149 2.79 6.22 -9.38
C ASP A 149 3.95 5.24 -9.56
N PRO A 150 4.69 5.29 -10.69
CA PRO A 150 5.93 4.56 -10.85
C PRO A 150 6.97 4.94 -9.79
N VAL A 151 7.94 4.06 -9.58
CA VAL A 151 9.13 4.41 -8.81
C VAL A 151 10.01 5.35 -9.63
N TRP A 152 10.32 6.51 -9.07
CA TRP A 152 11.09 7.56 -9.74
C TRP A 152 12.58 7.50 -9.41
N SER A 153 13.41 7.97 -10.34
CA SER A 153 14.84 8.17 -10.09
C SER A 153 15.14 9.59 -9.58
N GLU A 154 16.33 9.84 -9.04
CA GLU A 154 16.78 11.20 -8.68
C GLU A 154 16.58 12.24 -9.79
N ARG A 155 16.65 11.82 -11.07
CA ARG A 155 16.46 12.69 -12.23
C ARG A 155 15.02 13.16 -12.42
N GLU A 156 14.08 12.44 -11.82
CA GLU A 156 12.64 12.65 -11.90
C GLU A 156 12.07 13.01 -10.52
N SER A 157 12.91 13.55 -9.64
CA SER A 157 12.53 13.85 -8.24
C SER A 157 11.32 14.78 -8.10
N GLU A 158 11.12 15.70 -9.05
CA GLU A 158 9.93 16.55 -9.11
C GLU A 158 8.62 15.74 -9.25
N MET A 159 8.67 14.56 -9.90
CA MET A 159 7.50 13.71 -10.13
C MET A 159 6.94 13.07 -8.84
N VAL A 160 7.72 13.04 -7.75
CA VAL A 160 7.29 12.48 -6.45
C VAL A 160 6.11 13.24 -5.84
N GLU A 161 5.97 14.52 -6.17
CA GLU A 161 4.92 15.41 -5.66
C GLU A 161 3.86 15.76 -6.73
N GLU A 162 4.04 15.29 -7.96
CA GLU A 162 3.21 15.64 -9.13
C GLU A 162 2.21 14.55 -9.54
N GLY A 163 2.01 13.54 -8.70
CA GLY A 163 1.07 12.44 -8.96
C GLY A 163 0.35 11.95 -7.72
N HIS A 164 -0.21 10.74 -7.81
CA HIS A 164 -1.02 10.11 -6.77
C HIS A 164 -0.20 9.68 -5.55
N GLY A 165 1.10 9.48 -5.71
CA GLY A 165 2.01 8.94 -4.72
C GLY A 165 2.21 7.43 -4.80
N THR A 166 2.96 6.92 -3.83
CA THR A 166 3.29 5.49 -3.67
C THR A 166 2.07 4.66 -3.29
N ALA A 167 2.15 3.34 -3.43
CA ALA A 167 1.09 2.45 -2.93
C ALA A 167 0.88 2.63 -1.42
N LEU A 168 1.96 2.87 -0.66
CA LEU A 168 1.89 3.21 0.75
C LEU A 168 1.15 4.53 0.99
N ASP A 169 1.45 5.61 0.25
CA ASP A 169 0.77 6.91 0.38
C ASP A 169 -0.74 6.76 0.18
N ARG A 170 -1.14 6.16 -0.94
CA ARG A 170 -2.55 5.99 -1.31
C ARG A 170 -3.33 5.16 -0.31
N THR A 171 -2.77 3.99 0.06
CA THR A 171 -3.40 3.13 1.08
C THR A 171 -3.49 3.85 2.41
N ARG A 172 -2.45 4.56 2.80
CA ARG A 172 -2.44 5.36 4.03
C ARG A 172 -3.54 6.40 4.07
N ALA A 173 -3.61 7.26 3.06
CA ALA A 173 -4.60 8.32 2.98
C ALA A 173 -6.02 7.75 3.07
N PHE A 174 -6.29 6.71 2.27
CA PHE A 174 -7.57 6.01 2.30
C PHE A 174 -7.89 5.46 3.70
N GLN A 175 -6.94 4.79 4.35
CA GLN A 175 -7.14 4.23 5.69
C GLN A 175 -7.38 5.32 6.75
N GLN A 176 -6.71 6.47 6.63
CA GLN A 176 -6.92 7.62 7.52
C GLN A 176 -8.35 8.13 7.42
N GLY A 177 -8.89 8.31 6.22
CA GLY A 177 -10.28 8.74 6.08
C GLY A 177 -11.29 7.68 6.49
N PHE A 178 -11.01 6.41 6.20
CA PHE A 178 -11.83 5.30 6.66
C PHE A 178 -11.90 5.25 8.19
N THR A 179 -10.79 5.45 8.89
CA THR A 179 -10.72 5.29 10.35
C THR A 179 -11.12 6.56 11.10
N ASP A 180 -10.63 7.71 10.65
CA ASP A 180 -10.68 8.99 11.37
C ASP A 180 -11.72 9.98 10.82
N GLY A 181 -12.25 9.72 9.61
CA GLY A 181 -13.32 10.50 8.98
C GLY A 181 -12.84 11.77 8.27
N THR A 182 -13.79 12.54 7.74
CA THR A 182 -13.53 13.67 6.81
C THR A 182 -12.69 14.82 7.39
N ALA A 183 -12.76 15.06 8.70
CA ALA A 183 -11.98 16.12 9.34
C ALA A 183 -10.47 15.85 9.31
N SER A 184 -10.04 14.58 9.38
CA SER A 184 -8.62 14.22 9.30
C SER A 184 -8.10 14.40 7.88
N CYS A 185 -8.94 14.20 6.87
CA CYS A 185 -8.59 14.41 5.47
C CYS A 185 -8.28 15.87 5.18
N ALA A 186 -9.08 16.80 5.69
CA ALA A 186 -8.86 18.24 5.50
C ALA A 186 -7.58 18.76 6.17
N ALA A 187 -6.98 17.98 7.07
CA ALA A 187 -5.75 18.32 7.78
C ALA A 187 -4.48 17.77 7.08
N ILE A 188 -4.62 17.06 5.96
CA ILE A 188 -3.45 16.56 5.20
C ILE A 188 -2.82 17.74 4.45
N ASP A 189 -1.57 18.03 4.79
CA ASP A 189 -0.68 18.95 4.06
C ASP A 189 0.65 18.25 3.74
N LEU A 190 1.56 18.95 3.08
CA LEU A 190 2.85 18.36 2.69
C LEU A 190 3.68 17.94 3.92
N ALA A 191 3.65 18.70 5.01
CA ALA A 191 4.39 18.38 6.23
C ALA A 191 3.87 17.11 6.90
N VAL A 192 2.55 16.89 6.86
CA VAL A 192 1.95 15.61 7.22
C VAL A 192 2.55 14.53 6.30
N ILE A 193 2.41 14.63 4.99
CA ILE A 193 2.89 13.61 4.03
C ILE A 193 4.39 13.26 4.23
N GLU A 194 5.24 14.25 4.45
CA GLU A 194 6.67 14.05 4.74
C GLU A 194 6.91 13.32 6.07
N GLN A 195 6.24 13.75 7.15
CA GLN A 195 6.28 13.03 8.43
C GLN A 195 5.80 11.59 8.27
N GLN A 196 4.81 11.41 7.40
CA GLN A 196 4.17 10.15 7.14
C GLN A 196 5.06 9.18 6.37
N ARG A 197 5.87 9.67 5.43
CA ARG A 197 6.88 8.90 4.68
C ARG A 197 8.12 8.62 5.52
N GLY A 198 8.48 9.51 6.44
CA GLY A 198 9.66 9.36 7.29
C GLY A 198 10.93 9.23 6.46
N ASP A 199 11.84 8.36 6.88
CA ASP A 199 13.13 8.14 6.22
C ASP A 199 13.07 7.05 5.12
N LEU A 200 11.86 6.63 4.72
CA LEU A 200 11.71 5.61 3.68
C LEU A 200 12.26 6.11 2.34
N PRO A 201 13.00 5.27 1.59
CA PRO A 201 13.50 5.61 0.28
C PRO A 201 12.33 5.84 -0.69
N ILE A 202 12.23 7.04 -1.25
CA ILE A 202 11.21 7.40 -2.24
C ILE A 202 11.76 7.60 -3.66
N LEU A 203 13.09 7.60 -3.79
CA LEU A 203 13.79 7.73 -5.07
C LEU A 203 14.80 6.60 -5.24
N LEU A 204 14.89 6.08 -6.47
CA LEU A 204 15.97 5.20 -6.88
C LEU A 204 17.28 5.99 -6.91
N GLN A 205 18.24 5.50 -6.13
CA GLN A 205 19.58 6.05 -6.08
C GLN A 205 20.41 5.63 -7.31
N ARG A 206 21.61 6.19 -7.42
CA ARG A 206 22.56 5.76 -8.45
C ARG A 206 23.36 4.56 -8.00
N ASP A 207 23.60 3.65 -8.93
CA ASP A 207 24.52 2.54 -8.72
C ASP A 207 25.99 3.01 -8.76
N SER A 208 26.90 2.07 -8.45
CA SER A 208 28.35 2.30 -8.45
C SER A 208 28.94 2.70 -9.81
N THR A 209 28.19 2.52 -10.91
CA THR A 209 28.58 2.89 -12.28
C THR A 209 28.02 4.26 -12.70
N GLY A 210 27.18 4.88 -11.87
CA GLY A 210 26.48 6.14 -12.16
C GLY A 210 25.18 5.95 -12.95
N GLY A 211 24.75 4.70 -13.16
CA GLY A 211 23.43 4.34 -13.67
C GLY A 211 22.36 4.49 -12.58
N THR A 212 21.07 4.50 -12.95
CA THR A 212 19.98 4.40 -11.98
C THR A 212 19.89 2.95 -11.52
N GLN A 213 19.86 2.71 -10.20
CA GLN A 213 19.68 1.36 -9.68
C GLN A 213 18.32 0.79 -10.11
N SER A 214 18.20 -0.54 -10.26
CA SER A 214 16.92 -1.19 -10.58
C SER A 214 15.89 -1.06 -9.46
N GLY A 215 16.35 -0.89 -8.21
CA GLY A 215 15.52 -1.08 -7.01
C GLY A 215 15.45 -2.55 -6.59
N GLU A 216 15.79 -3.46 -7.48
CA GLU A 216 15.60 -4.90 -7.31
C GLU A 216 16.91 -5.64 -7.03
N LEU A 217 16.90 -6.54 -6.04
CA LEU A 217 17.99 -7.45 -5.70
C LEU A 217 17.68 -8.89 -6.12
N PRO A 218 18.69 -9.66 -6.57
CA PRO A 218 18.53 -11.10 -6.74
C PRO A 218 18.29 -11.77 -5.38
N LEU A 219 17.21 -12.54 -5.26
CA LEU A 219 16.98 -13.38 -4.09
C LEU A 219 17.76 -14.69 -4.24
N ASP A 220 18.96 -14.73 -3.69
CA ASP A 220 19.78 -15.94 -3.56
C ASP A 220 20.16 -16.22 -2.10
N GLU A 221 20.91 -17.31 -1.87
CA GLU A 221 21.33 -17.70 -0.53
C GLU A 221 22.16 -16.60 0.18
N SER A 222 22.91 -15.80 -0.57
CA SER A 222 23.77 -14.75 -0.02
C SER A 222 22.97 -13.51 0.39
N THR A 223 21.99 -13.10 -0.40
CA THR A 223 21.04 -12.02 -0.07
C THR A 223 20.26 -12.39 1.19
N LEU A 224 19.74 -13.62 1.27
CA LEU A 224 18.97 -14.08 2.42
C LEU A 224 19.83 -14.27 3.67
N SER A 225 21.08 -14.71 3.54
CA SER A 225 22.02 -14.74 4.68
C SER A 225 22.32 -13.34 5.20
N THR A 226 22.49 -12.37 4.30
CA THR A 226 22.70 -10.95 4.65
C THR A 226 21.46 -10.36 5.34
N LEU A 227 20.26 -10.69 4.86
CA LEU A 227 19.01 -10.33 5.52
C LEU A 227 18.95 -10.87 6.96
N MET A 228 19.33 -12.13 7.19
CA MET A 228 19.34 -12.69 8.55
C MET A 228 20.31 -11.95 9.49
N GLU A 229 21.53 -11.63 9.01
CA GLU A 229 22.49 -10.82 9.79
C GLU A 229 21.94 -9.43 10.11
N LEU A 230 21.26 -8.80 9.15
CA LEU A 230 20.61 -7.50 9.32
C LEU A 230 19.51 -7.56 10.38
N LEU A 231 18.66 -8.59 10.33
CA LEU A 231 17.59 -8.80 11.31
C LEU A 231 18.14 -9.09 12.71
N ASP A 232 19.27 -9.79 12.82
CA ASP A 232 19.99 -9.98 14.08
C ASP A 232 20.47 -8.64 14.67
N GLN A 233 20.93 -7.70 13.83
CA GLN A 233 21.32 -6.36 14.30
C GLN A 233 20.14 -5.50 14.73
N ILE A 234 19.03 -5.57 13.99
CA ILE A 234 17.80 -4.82 14.24
C ILE A 234 17.14 -5.29 15.54
N HIS A 235 16.87 -6.59 15.64
CA HIS A 235 16.06 -7.16 16.73
C HIS A 235 16.88 -7.64 17.93
N ARG A 236 18.17 -7.94 17.72
CA ARG A 236 19.11 -8.42 18.76
C ARG A 236 18.52 -9.55 19.62
N PRO A 237 17.95 -10.61 19.02
CA PRO A 237 17.35 -11.67 19.82
C PRO A 237 18.40 -12.42 20.65
N PRO A 238 18.04 -12.95 21.83
CA PRO A 238 18.93 -13.81 22.61
C PRO A 238 19.33 -15.10 21.89
N SER A 239 18.48 -15.59 20.98
CA SER A 239 18.68 -16.82 20.21
C SER A 239 18.16 -16.60 18.79
N PRO A 240 18.96 -16.04 17.87
CA PRO A 240 18.54 -15.81 16.50
C PRO A 240 18.16 -17.14 15.80
N PRO A 241 17.15 -17.14 14.92
CA PRO A 241 16.79 -18.32 14.15
C PRO A 241 17.86 -18.67 13.11
N GLY A 242 18.03 -19.97 12.83
CA GLY A 242 18.84 -20.43 11.70
C GLY A 242 18.14 -20.19 10.35
N LEU A 243 18.89 -20.33 9.25
CA LEU A 243 18.37 -20.31 7.88
C LEU A 243 18.72 -21.64 7.19
N SER A 244 17.76 -22.24 6.49
CA SER A 244 17.96 -23.45 5.69
C SER A 244 17.21 -23.34 4.35
N PHE A 245 17.81 -23.89 3.30
CA PHE A 245 17.22 -24.03 1.97
C PHE A 245 16.77 -25.47 1.68
N ASP A 246 16.97 -26.38 2.64
CA ASP A 246 16.45 -27.74 2.58
C ASP A 246 15.01 -27.74 3.12
N THR A 247 14.04 -27.89 2.23
CA THR A 247 12.62 -27.87 2.57
C THR A 247 12.19 -29.06 3.44
N GLU A 248 12.98 -30.15 3.47
CA GLU A 248 12.75 -31.31 4.34
C GLU A 248 13.22 -31.05 5.79
N SER A 249 13.96 -29.96 6.03
CA SER A 249 14.51 -29.59 7.35
C SER A 249 13.49 -28.98 8.33
N CYS A 250 12.19 -28.96 8.00
CA CYS A 250 11.11 -28.56 8.92
C CYS A 250 10.41 -29.82 9.46
N PRO A 251 10.96 -30.51 10.48
CA PRO A 251 10.38 -31.74 10.99
C PRO A 251 9.03 -31.44 11.66
N GLU A 252 7.99 -32.13 11.18
CA GLU A 252 6.62 -32.17 11.72
C GLU A 252 6.10 -30.84 12.29
N GLY A 253 5.49 -30.02 11.41
CA GLY A 253 4.81 -28.80 11.80
C GLY A 253 4.06 -28.17 10.62
N PRO A 254 3.19 -27.18 10.87
CA PRO A 254 2.58 -26.41 9.79
C PRO A 254 3.67 -25.63 9.04
N ALA A 255 3.54 -25.57 7.71
CA ALA A 255 4.44 -24.84 6.83
C ALA A 255 3.65 -23.83 5.98
N SER A 256 4.28 -22.71 5.67
CA SER A 256 3.71 -21.60 4.92
C SER A 256 4.64 -21.21 3.76
N PRO A 257 4.85 -22.10 2.77
CA PRO A 257 5.78 -21.81 1.67
C PRO A 257 5.45 -20.48 0.98
N PRO A 258 6.46 -19.78 0.42
CA PRO A 258 7.82 -20.29 0.20
C PRO A 258 8.81 -20.05 1.35
N ALA A 259 8.44 -19.38 2.44
CA ALA A 259 9.27 -19.32 3.65
C ALA A 259 8.48 -19.70 4.89
N SER A 260 8.99 -20.68 5.66
CA SER A 260 8.32 -21.24 6.83
C SER A 260 9.21 -21.11 8.07
N TYR A 261 8.62 -20.84 9.24
CA TYR A 261 9.33 -20.86 10.51
C TYR A 261 9.09 -22.18 11.25
N CYS A 262 10.15 -22.93 11.51
CA CYS A 262 10.13 -24.21 12.19
C CYS A 262 10.43 -24.01 13.68
N ALA A 263 9.39 -23.93 14.50
CA ALA A 263 9.50 -23.62 15.93
C ALA A 263 10.32 -24.67 16.73
N SER A 264 10.29 -25.94 16.31
CA SER A 264 11.00 -27.04 16.98
C SER A 264 12.52 -26.94 16.89
N THR A 265 13.04 -26.38 15.79
CA THR A 265 14.46 -26.23 15.51
C THR A 265 14.94 -24.77 15.58
N ASN A 266 14.00 -23.83 15.72
CA ASN A 266 14.24 -22.39 15.59
C ASN A 266 14.94 -22.05 14.25
N THR A 267 14.38 -22.53 13.15
CA THR A 267 14.95 -22.36 11.80
C THR A 267 13.92 -21.80 10.84
N ILE A 268 14.31 -20.85 9.99
CA ILE A 268 13.55 -20.43 8.83
C ILE A 268 13.97 -21.30 7.64
N VAL A 269 13.00 -21.97 7.05
CA VAL A 269 13.19 -22.83 5.87
C VAL A 269 12.62 -22.12 4.64
N VAL A 270 13.43 -21.97 3.61
CA VAL A 270 13.09 -21.24 2.39
C VAL A 270 13.11 -22.17 1.18
N ASP A 271 11.96 -22.32 0.52
CA ASP A 271 11.86 -22.80 -0.86
C ASP A 271 12.32 -21.68 -1.79
N LEU A 272 13.64 -21.67 -2.06
CA LEU A 272 14.27 -20.58 -2.81
C LEU A 272 13.67 -20.42 -4.23
N PRO A 273 13.45 -21.48 -5.03
CA PRO A 273 12.74 -21.35 -6.30
C PRO A 273 11.34 -20.74 -6.18
N GLY A 274 10.57 -21.14 -5.17
CA GLY A 274 9.24 -20.58 -4.92
C GLY A 274 9.29 -19.10 -4.53
N LEU A 275 10.25 -18.73 -3.69
CA LEU A 275 10.47 -17.33 -3.26
C LEU A 275 10.89 -16.45 -4.44
N GLN A 276 11.80 -16.94 -5.29
CA GLN A 276 12.24 -16.22 -6.50
C GLN A 276 11.07 -16.02 -7.48
N ALA A 277 10.24 -17.04 -7.69
CA ALA A 277 9.12 -16.96 -8.62
C ALA A 277 8.07 -15.92 -8.23
N MET A 278 7.87 -15.70 -6.92
CA MET A 278 6.92 -14.69 -6.43
C MET A 278 7.52 -13.29 -6.27
N SER A 279 8.83 -13.15 -6.41
CA SER A 279 9.57 -11.90 -6.25
C SER A 279 10.03 -11.35 -7.60
N VAL A 280 9.34 -11.75 -8.68
CA VAL A 280 9.59 -11.22 -10.03
C VAL A 280 8.90 -9.87 -10.13
N PRO A 281 9.62 -8.81 -10.57
CA PRO A 281 9.05 -7.48 -10.66
C PRO A 281 7.80 -7.44 -11.56
N ALA A 282 6.71 -6.89 -11.02
CA ALA A 282 5.49 -6.65 -11.78
C ALA A 282 5.69 -5.54 -12.81
N ARG A 283 5.12 -5.68 -14.00
CA ARG A 283 5.04 -4.57 -14.96
C ARG A 283 3.69 -3.90 -14.88
N ARG A 284 3.65 -2.58 -15.09
CA ARG A 284 2.42 -1.78 -14.98
C ARG A 284 1.33 -2.25 -15.96
N GLU A 285 1.73 -2.72 -17.14
CA GLU A 285 0.80 -3.23 -18.16
C GLU A 285 0.12 -4.55 -17.76
N ASP A 286 0.63 -5.23 -16.73
CA ASP A 286 0.10 -6.51 -16.26
C ASP A 286 -1.09 -6.32 -15.29
N TYR A 287 -1.44 -5.07 -14.92
CA TYR A 287 -2.51 -4.70 -13.96
C TYR A 287 -2.41 -5.44 -12.61
N SER A 288 -1.20 -5.90 -12.26
CA SER A 288 -0.91 -6.53 -10.98
C SER A 288 -0.52 -5.47 -9.94
N LEU A 289 -0.69 -5.81 -8.66
CA LEU A 289 -0.13 -4.98 -7.59
C LEU A 289 1.42 -5.03 -7.64
N PRO A 290 2.11 -4.02 -7.06
CA PRO A 290 3.57 -4.01 -6.95
C PRO A 290 4.09 -5.34 -6.40
N GLN A 291 5.09 -5.87 -7.09
CA GLN A 291 5.83 -7.10 -6.78
C GLN A 291 7.27 -6.88 -7.22
N GLY A 292 8.21 -7.54 -6.55
CA GLY A 292 9.66 -7.39 -6.70
C GLY A 292 10.39 -8.14 -5.58
N ASP A 293 11.66 -7.85 -5.37
CA ASP A 293 12.51 -8.53 -4.38
C ASP A 293 11.97 -8.49 -2.95
N ASN A 294 11.38 -7.37 -2.52
CA ASN A 294 10.84 -7.18 -1.19
C ASN A 294 9.50 -7.91 -1.00
N SER A 295 8.85 -8.37 -2.07
CA SER A 295 7.80 -9.39 -1.96
C SER A 295 8.30 -10.66 -1.27
N GLY A 296 9.55 -11.05 -1.53
CA GLY A 296 10.20 -12.19 -0.88
C GLY A 296 10.90 -11.83 0.42
N LEU A 297 11.66 -10.73 0.47
CA LEU A 297 12.39 -10.31 1.67
C LEU A 297 11.44 -10.05 2.85
N SER A 298 10.29 -9.42 2.61
CA SER A 298 9.27 -9.19 3.64
C SER A 298 8.70 -10.50 4.21
N ILE A 299 8.54 -11.54 3.40
CA ILE A 299 8.06 -12.84 3.86
C ILE A 299 9.12 -13.51 4.74
N VAL A 300 10.39 -13.52 4.34
CA VAL A 300 11.46 -14.08 5.18
C VAL A 300 11.59 -13.30 6.49
N THR A 301 11.51 -11.96 6.43
CA THR A 301 11.48 -11.07 7.59
C THR A 301 10.31 -11.41 8.53
N SER A 302 9.14 -11.70 7.99
CA SER A 302 7.98 -12.10 8.80
C SER A 302 8.20 -13.43 9.53
N ARG A 303 8.92 -14.38 8.93
CA ARG A 303 9.28 -15.65 9.60
C ARG A 303 10.33 -15.44 10.69
N TYR A 304 11.21 -14.47 10.50
CA TYR A 304 12.10 -14.01 11.56
C TYR A 304 11.29 -13.41 12.72
N ALA A 305 10.33 -12.53 12.44
CA ALA A 305 9.44 -11.96 13.45
C ALA A 305 8.62 -13.01 14.22
N MET A 306 8.23 -14.13 13.59
CA MET A 306 7.62 -15.27 14.29
C MET A 306 8.57 -15.91 15.30
N SER A 307 9.87 -16.01 14.99
CA SER A 307 10.86 -16.52 15.96
C SER A 307 10.94 -15.65 17.21
N LEU A 308 10.82 -14.33 17.05
CA LEU A 308 10.80 -13.37 18.14
C LEU A 308 9.56 -13.51 19.04
N GLN A 309 8.42 -13.88 18.45
CA GLN A 309 7.19 -14.17 19.17
C GLN A 309 7.28 -15.52 19.90
N HIS A 310 7.81 -16.53 19.23
CA HIS A 310 8.04 -17.87 19.80
C HIS A 310 8.98 -17.81 21.01
N ALA A 311 10.08 -17.05 20.92
CA ALA A 311 11.02 -16.84 22.03
C ALA A 311 10.38 -16.16 23.24
N ARG A 312 9.28 -15.42 23.04
CA ARG A 312 8.47 -14.79 24.09
C ARG A 312 7.31 -15.67 24.57
N GLY A 313 7.23 -16.91 24.11
CA GLY A 313 6.17 -17.86 24.48
C GLY A 313 4.79 -17.50 23.95
N ARG A 314 4.70 -16.68 22.90
CA ARG A 314 3.42 -16.32 22.27
C ARG A 314 2.94 -17.46 21.34
N PRO A 315 1.61 -17.66 21.22
CA PRO A 315 1.05 -18.58 20.23
C PRO A 315 1.42 -18.11 18.81
N LEU A 316 1.56 -19.05 17.87
CA LEU A 316 1.96 -18.75 16.49
C LEU A 316 0.84 -18.96 15.45
N ASP A 317 -0.31 -19.49 15.90
CA ASP A 317 -1.47 -19.91 15.11
C ASP A 317 -2.70 -19.00 15.31
N ALA A 318 -2.56 -17.92 16.08
CA ALA A 318 -3.66 -17.00 16.37
C ALA A 318 -3.70 -15.82 15.37
N PRO A 319 -4.89 -15.29 15.03
CA PRO A 319 -5.00 -14.09 14.18
C PRO A 319 -4.26 -12.86 14.73
N SER A 320 -4.18 -12.69 16.05
CA SER A 320 -3.40 -11.61 16.68
C SER A 320 -1.90 -11.78 16.45
N THR A 321 -1.41 -13.01 16.38
CA THR A 321 -0.01 -13.32 16.02
C THR A 321 0.27 -12.85 14.60
N ALA A 322 -0.62 -13.13 13.65
CA ALA A 322 -0.48 -12.69 12.27
C ALA A 322 -0.30 -11.15 12.16
N LEU A 323 -1.09 -10.38 12.90
CA LEU A 323 -0.98 -8.92 12.93
C LEU A 323 0.29 -8.43 13.64
N LEU A 324 0.65 -9.06 14.77
CA LEU A 324 1.91 -8.77 15.46
C LEU A 324 3.12 -9.08 14.56
N THR A 325 3.09 -10.17 13.80
CA THR A 325 4.11 -10.53 12.80
C THR A 325 4.24 -9.43 11.76
N ALA A 326 3.12 -8.94 11.21
CA ALA A 326 3.12 -7.86 10.23
C ALA A 326 3.74 -6.59 10.81
N CYS A 327 3.35 -6.20 12.03
CA CYS A 327 3.89 -5.03 12.71
C CYS A 327 5.40 -5.16 12.98
N LEU A 328 5.87 -6.30 13.49
CA LEU A 328 7.30 -6.52 13.71
C LEU A 328 8.09 -6.57 12.40
N THR A 329 7.49 -7.07 11.32
CA THR A 329 8.08 -6.99 9.97
C THR A 329 8.22 -5.53 9.55
N GLY A 330 7.20 -4.71 9.78
CA GLY A 330 7.25 -3.27 9.51
C GLY A 330 8.36 -2.56 10.30
N VAL A 331 8.56 -2.92 11.58
CA VAL A 331 9.68 -2.38 12.38
C VAL A 331 11.03 -2.70 11.72
N ALA A 332 11.22 -3.94 11.26
CA ALA A 332 12.43 -4.32 10.56
C ALA A 332 12.61 -3.52 9.27
N GLN A 333 11.57 -3.45 8.43
CA GLN A 333 11.66 -2.73 7.16
C GLN A 333 11.85 -1.22 7.32
N GLY A 334 11.28 -0.61 8.35
CA GLY A 334 11.58 0.78 8.71
C GLY A 334 13.05 0.98 9.04
N ALA A 335 13.66 0.05 9.80
CA ALA A 335 15.09 0.10 10.11
C ALA A 335 16.00 -0.20 8.90
N MET A 336 15.50 -0.95 7.90
CA MET A 336 16.21 -1.27 6.66
C MET A 336 16.24 -0.09 5.66
N ALA A 337 15.55 1.02 5.96
CA ALA A 337 15.61 2.25 5.17
C ALA A 337 16.96 2.98 5.31
N GLU A 338 17.68 2.75 6.41
CA GLU A 338 19.02 3.28 6.65
C GLU A 338 20.09 2.18 6.59
N PRO A 339 21.33 2.50 6.18
CA PRO A 339 22.41 1.52 6.16
C PRO A 339 22.80 1.09 7.58
N LEU A 340 22.97 -0.23 7.77
CA LEU A 340 23.46 -0.82 9.01
C LEU A 340 24.76 -1.59 8.78
N ASP A 341 25.71 -1.41 9.71
CA ASP A 341 26.99 -2.13 9.69
C ASP A 341 26.77 -3.61 10.05
N LEU A 342 27.04 -4.51 9.11
CA LEU A 342 26.95 -5.96 9.32
C LEU A 342 28.31 -6.58 9.64
N PRO A 343 28.36 -7.64 10.47
CA PRO A 343 29.61 -8.34 10.79
C PRO A 343 30.35 -8.90 9.56
N SER A 344 29.61 -9.33 8.53
CA SER A 344 30.17 -9.79 7.25
C SER A 344 30.79 -8.66 6.41
N GLY A 345 30.43 -7.40 6.68
CA GLY A 345 30.72 -6.26 5.82
C GLY A 345 29.84 -6.17 4.56
N ASN A 346 28.86 -7.07 4.41
CA ASN A 346 27.83 -6.96 3.38
C ASN A 346 26.85 -5.84 3.73
N THR A 347 26.08 -5.39 2.72
CA THR A 347 25.05 -4.35 2.88
C THR A 347 23.76 -4.81 2.26
N LEU A 348 22.64 -4.56 2.94
CA LEU A 348 21.30 -4.71 2.41
C LEU A 348 20.47 -3.54 2.96
N GLN A 349 19.88 -2.77 2.06
CA GLN A 349 19.08 -1.59 2.34
C GLN A 349 17.89 -1.62 1.39
N LEU A 350 16.73 -1.15 1.85
CA LEU A 350 15.57 -1.03 0.99
C LEU A 350 15.81 0.04 -0.09
N ALA A 351 15.30 -0.22 -1.28
CA ALA A 351 15.16 0.76 -2.33
C ALA A 351 13.75 1.37 -2.37
N ALA A 352 13.59 2.40 -3.20
CA ALA A 352 12.28 2.95 -3.49
C ALA A 352 11.46 1.91 -4.26
N GLY A 353 10.21 1.70 -3.85
CA GLY A 353 9.33 0.66 -4.39
C GLY A 353 9.18 -0.56 -3.47
N ASP A 354 10.22 -0.93 -2.72
CA ASP A 354 10.23 -2.14 -1.90
C ASP A 354 9.04 -2.19 -0.93
N ILE A 355 8.74 -1.09 -0.24
CA ILE A 355 7.62 -1.05 0.70
C ILE A 355 6.29 -1.25 -0.01
N ASP A 356 6.14 -0.74 -1.23
CA ASP A 356 4.93 -0.91 -2.03
C ASP A 356 4.72 -2.38 -2.42
N GLU A 357 5.79 -3.13 -2.65
CA GLU A 357 5.73 -4.57 -2.90
C GLU A 357 5.28 -5.35 -1.66
N ALA A 358 5.77 -4.99 -0.47
CA ALA A 358 5.31 -5.60 0.78
C ALA A 358 3.81 -5.30 1.00
N ILE A 359 3.36 -4.08 0.70
CA ILE A 359 1.95 -3.69 0.75
C ILE A 359 1.11 -4.49 -0.28
N GLY A 360 1.62 -4.66 -1.50
CA GLY A 360 1.01 -5.51 -2.54
C GLY A 360 0.89 -6.96 -2.10
N GLY A 361 1.93 -7.52 -1.49
CA GLY A 361 1.96 -8.85 -0.89
C GLY A 361 0.95 -9.01 0.26
N LEU A 362 0.86 -8.04 1.17
CA LEU A 362 -0.10 -8.00 2.27
C LEU A 362 -1.56 -8.03 1.83
N LEU A 363 -1.87 -7.59 0.61
CA LEU A 363 -3.21 -7.76 0.02
C LEU A 363 -3.38 -9.07 -0.74
N THR A 364 -2.45 -9.40 -1.63
CA THR A 364 -2.59 -10.51 -2.59
C THR A 364 -2.44 -11.89 -1.94
N ASN A 365 -1.37 -12.10 -1.18
CA ASN A 365 -1.05 -13.39 -0.56
C ASN A 365 -1.18 -13.35 0.97
N GLY A 366 -0.96 -12.19 1.59
CA GLY A 366 -1.06 -11.96 3.02
C GLY A 366 0.02 -12.65 3.87
N LEU A 367 1.02 -13.29 3.26
CA LEU A 367 1.99 -14.17 3.95
C LEU A 367 2.83 -13.43 5.01
N VAL A 368 3.12 -12.15 4.78
CA VAL A 368 3.80 -11.26 5.75
C VAL A 368 3.01 -11.16 7.06
N ALA A 369 1.69 -11.19 6.97
CA ALA A 369 0.76 -11.19 8.11
C ALA A 369 0.10 -12.56 8.27
N GLY A 370 0.87 -13.63 8.06
CA GLY A 370 0.44 -15.01 8.25
C GLY A 370 0.76 -15.54 9.65
N THR A 371 0.03 -16.56 10.06
CA THR A 371 0.39 -17.48 11.16
C THR A 371 1.39 -18.53 10.67
N ILE A 372 1.87 -19.39 11.58
CA ILE A 372 2.83 -20.47 11.25
C ILE A 372 2.33 -21.43 10.15
N ASP A 373 1.01 -21.59 10.02
CA ASP A 373 0.34 -22.39 8.99
C ASP A 373 -0.14 -21.55 7.78
N GLY A 374 0.22 -20.27 7.73
CA GLY A 374 -0.11 -19.37 6.62
C GLY A 374 -1.53 -18.79 6.65
N LEU A 375 -2.29 -18.98 7.73
CA LEU A 375 -3.59 -18.33 7.89
C LEU A 375 -3.42 -16.84 8.13
N THR A 376 -4.33 -16.04 7.59
CA THR A 376 -4.26 -14.58 7.67
C THR A 376 -5.61 -14.00 8.11
N VAL A 377 -5.58 -12.79 8.68
CA VAL A 377 -6.81 -12.02 8.86
C VAL A 377 -7.39 -11.70 7.48
N PRO A 378 -8.69 -11.95 7.20
CA PRO A 378 -9.26 -11.75 5.87
C PRO A 378 -9.20 -10.30 5.37
N ALA A 379 -9.25 -9.33 6.30
CA ALA A 379 -9.14 -7.92 6.00
C ALA A 379 -7.67 -7.53 5.78
N GLY A 380 -7.28 -7.41 4.51
CA GLY A 380 -5.99 -6.88 4.07
C GLY A 380 -5.76 -5.45 4.54
N PHE A 381 -6.83 -4.66 4.71
CA PHE A 381 -6.81 -3.38 5.41
C PHE A 381 -6.12 -3.50 6.78
N THR A 382 -6.54 -4.44 7.63
CA THR A 382 -5.98 -4.63 8.97
C THR A 382 -4.55 -5.16 8.92
N ARG A 383 -4.22 -5.99 7.92
CA ARG A 383 -2.85 -6.50 7.70
C ARG A 383 -1.89 -5.35 7.35
N ILE A 384 -2.29 -4.47 6.44
CA ILE A 384 -1.54 -3.26 6.08
C ILE A 384 -1.42 -2.30 7.26
N GLU A 385 -2.51 -2.07 8.00
CA GLU A 385 -2.50 -1.19 9.18
C GLU A 385 -1.46 -1.64 10.21
N ALA A 386 -1.43 -2.94 10.52
CA ALA A 386 -0.46 -3.51 11.44
C ALA A 386 0.99 -3.35 10.95
N PHE A 387 1.25 -3.65 9.68
CA PHE A 387 2.57 -3.43 9.09
C PHE A 387 3.01 -1.96 9.14
N ARG A 388 2.12 -1.03 8.81
CA ARG A 388 2.37 0.42 8.87
C ARG A 388 2.63 0.93 10.28
N ALA A 389 1.93 0.39 11.28
CA ALA A 389 2.19 0.72 12.69
C ALA A 389 3.62 0.32 13.10
N GLY A 390 4.16 -0.73 12.50
CA GLY A 390 5.56 -1.13 12.62
C GLY A 390 6.53 -0.19 11.93
N LEU A 391 6.27 0.16 10.67
CA LEU A 391 7.13 1.05 9.87
C LEU A 391 7.42 2.37 10.56
N ALA A 392 6.41 2.97 11.19
CA ALA A 392 6.53 4.24 11.91
C ALA A 392 6.82 4.07 13.42
N GLY A 393 7.01 2.83 13.87
CA GLY A 393 6.94 2.47 15.28
C GLY A 393 8.16 1.73 15.82
N SER A 394 7.93 0.94 16.86
CA SER A 394 8.95 0.14 17.53
C SER A 394 8.38 -1.22 17.88
N GLU A 395 9.25 -2.19 18.22
CA GLU A 395 8.78 -3.47 18.75
C GLU A 395 7.84 -3.30 19.94
N GLN A 396 8.11 -2.31 20.81
CA GLN A 396 7.29 -2.06 21.99
C GLN A 396 5.88 -1.57 21.60
N THR A 397 5.78 -0.73 20.57
CA THR A 397 4.48 -0.29 20.02
C THR A 397 3.68 -1.48 19.50
N CYS A 398 4.33 -2.34 18.70
CA CYS A 398 3.69 -3.55 18.17
C CYS A 398 3.17 -4.47 19.28
N LEU A 399 3.98 -4.73 20.31
CA LEU A 399 3.63 -5.60 21.44
C LEU A 399 2.51 -5.04 22.33
N GLN A 400 2.28 -3.73 22.31
CA GLN A 400 1.19 -3.08 23.04
C GLN A 400 -0.14 -3.11 22.26
N GLN A 401 -0.06 -3.07 20.93
CA GLN A 401 -1.23 -3.03 20.06
C GLN A 401 -1.77 -4.42 19.68
N TYR A 402 -0.90 -5.43 19.55
CA TYR A 402 -1.22 -6.78 19.07
C TYR A 402 -0.71 -7.89 20.02
#